data_AF-A0AAU0LWI0-F1
#
_entry.id   AF-A0AAU0LWI0-F1
#
_cell.length_a   1.000
_cell.length_b   1.000
_cell.length_c   1.000
_cell.angle_alpha   90.00
_cell.angle_beta   90.00
_cell.angle_gamma   90.00
#
_symmetry.space_group_name_H-M   'P 1'
#
loop_
_entity.id
_entity.type
_entity.pdbx_description
1 polymer ?
#
loop_
_entity_poly.entity_id
_entity_poly.type
_entity_poly.pdbx_seq_one_letter_code
_entity_poly.pdbx_strand_id
1 'polypeptide(L)'
;MNNEITRLTPQQAIEQGYTHYTIDQTDIWDSIEHFAEYGRPESYPDNKLFLLDKNKTAFSISAETIQGLLQDHIENQEDYYCEDDSLCEELAEADFEKIAELVNVVFKKRFMFPTDIELVGEGKEVSGE
;
A
#
# COMPACT_ATOMS: atom_id res chain seq x y z
N MET A 1 -15.00 15.88 -9.65
CA MET A 1 -14.49 14.88 -10.61
C MET A 1 -15.20 13.58 -10.27
N ASN A 2 -16.00 13.05 -11.19
CA ASN A 2 -16.60 11.73 -10.99
C ASN A 2 -15.46 10.72 -11.13
N ASN A 3 -15.02 10.13 -10.01
CA ASN A 3 -14.12 8.98 -10.08
C ASN A 3 -14.96 7.80 -10.55
N GLU A 4 -15.03 7.60 -11.87
CA GLU A 4 -15.60 6.38 -12.44
C GLU A 4 -14.75 5.19 -12.00
N ILE A 5 -15.33 4.37 -11.11
CA ILE A 5 -14.72 3.10 -10.70
C ILE A 5 -14.67 2.21 -11.95
N THR A 6 -13.47 1.90 -12.42
CA THR A 6 -13.27 1.00 -13.55
C THR A 6 -13.57 -0.42 -13.10
N ARG A 7 -14.28 -1.21 -13.92
CA ARG A 7 -14.63 -2.60 -13.61
C ARG A 7 -14.01 -3.55 -14.62
N LEU A 8 -13.35 -4.61 -14.14
CA LEU A 8 -12.72 -5.62 -14.98
C LEU A 8 -13.18 -7.03 -14.61
N THR A 9 -13.37 -7.87 -15.61
CA THR A 9 -13.49 -9.32 -15.39
C THR A 9 -12.11 -9.92 -15.06
N PRO A 10 -12.04 -11.15 -14.51
CA PRO A 10 -10.76 -11.80 -14.23
C PRO A 10 -9.87 -11.89 -15.47
N GLN A 11 -10.46 -12.24 -16.62
CA GLN A 11 -9.74 -12.33 -17.88
C GLN A 11 -9.16 -10.98 -18.33
N GLN A 12 -9.95 -9.90 -18.28
CA GLN A 12 -9.46 -8.55 -18.61
C GLN A 12 -8.37 -8.08 -17.65
N ALA A 13 -8.50 -8.38 -16.36
CA ALA A 13 -7.52 -8.00 -15.36
C ALA A 13 -6.17 -8.72 -15.59
N ILE A 14 -6.21 -10.02 -15.89
CA ILE A 14 -5.02 -10.83 -16.22
C ILE A 14 -4.36 -10.31 -17.52
N GLU A 15 -5.15 -10.05 -18.57
CA GLU A 15 -4.64 -9.49 -19.84
C GLU A 15 -3.96 -8.13 -19.65
N GLN A 16 -4.43 -7.33 -18.68
CA GLN A 16 -3.81 -6.06 -18.32
C GLN A 16 -2.61 -6.20 -17.36
N GLY A 17 -2.30 -7.40 -16.88
CA GLY A 17 -1.14 -7.68 -16.02
C GLY A 17 -1.40 -7.55 -14.53
N TYR A 18 -2.67 -7.52 -14.10
CA TYR A 18 -3.02 -7.65 -12.68
C TYR A 18 -2.91 -9.12 -12.24
N THR A 19 -2.60 -9.34 -10.97
CA THR A 19 -2.34 -10.70 -10.45
C THR A 19 -3.10 -11.03 -9.16
N HIS A 20 -3.44 -10.01 -8.36
CA HIS A 20 -4.07 -10.21 -7.05
C HIS A 20 -5.22 -9.21 -6.87
N TYR A 21 -6.10 -9.53 -5.93
CA TYR A 21 -7.19 -8.66 -5.50
C TYR A 21 -7.31 -8.66 -3.98
N THR A 22 -8.12 -7.74 -3.47
CA THR A 22 -8.42 -7.59 -2.05
C THR A 22 -9.90 -7.28 -1.82
N ILE A 23 -10.36 -7.50 -0.58
CA ILE A 23 -11.68 -7.10 -0.10
C ILE A 23 -11.63 -5.78 0.67
N ASP A 24 -10.44 -5.32 1.07
CA ASP A 24 -10.24 -4.12 1.87
C ASP A 24 -8.94 -3.38 1.50
N GLN A 25 -8.67 -2.25 2.15
CA GLN A 25 -7.50 -1.44 1.78
C GLN A 25 -6.17 -1.95 2.34
N THR A 26 -6.15 -3.07 3.06
CA THR A 26 -5.08 -3.36 4.00
C THR A 26 -4.22 -4.56 3.65
N ASP A 27 -4.75 -5.59 2.98
CA ASP A 27 -3.99 -6.81 2.71
C ASP A 27 -4.25 -7.46 1.34
N ILE A 28 -3.31 -8.31 0.90
CA ILE A 28 -3.52 -9.21 -0.24
C ILE A 28 -4.52 -10.29 0.17
N TRP A 29 -5.68 -10.36 -0.47
CA TRP A 29 -6.66 -11.40 -0.18
C TRP A 29 -6.32 -12.70 -0.92
N ASP A 30 -6.22 -12.66 -2.26
CA ASP A 30 -5.90 -13.83 -3.07
C ASP A 30 -5.46 -13.45 -4.51
N SER A 31 -5.07 -14.45 -5.29
CA SER A 31 -4.75 -14.34 -6.71
C SER A 31 -5.99 -14.32 -7.61
N ILE A 32 -5.94 -13.56 -8.71
CA ILE A 32 -7.06 -13.47 -9.68
C ILE A 32 -7.30 -14.82 -10.37
N GLU A 33 -6.26 -15.62 -10.59
CA GLU A 33 -6.38 -16.97 -11.17
C GLU A 33 -7.25 -17.88 -10.30
N HIS A 34 -7.00 -17.89 -8.97
CA HIS A 34 -7.81 -18.67 -8.04
C HIS A 34 -9.28 -18.19 -8.01
N PHE A 35 -9.50 -16.87 -8.13
CA PHE A 35 -10.85 -16.32 -8.27
C PHE A 35 -11.54 -16.74 -9.57
N ALA A 36 -10.83 -16.75 -10.70
CA ALA A 36 -11.39 -17.21 -11.98
C ALA A 36 -11.81 -18.68 -11.93
N GLU A 37 -11.08 -19.51 -11.19
CA GLU A 37 -11.34 -20.95 -11.08
C GLU A 37 -12.43 -21.29 -10.04
N TYR A 38 -12.47 -20.56 -8.91
CA TYR A 38 -13.26 -20.97 -7.75
C TYR A 38 -14.05 -19.85 -7.07
N GLY A 39 -13.84 -18.60 -7.46
CA GLY A 39 -14.41 -17.42 -6.82
C GLY A 39 -15.92 -17.28 -7.04
N ARG A 40 -16.63 -16.84 -5.99
CA ARG A 40 -18.05 -16.45 -6.06
C ARG A 40 -18.23 -15.04 -5.53
N PRO A 41 -18.51 -14.03 -6.38
CA PRO A 41 -18.64 -12.64 -5.97
C PRO A 41 -19.64 -12.43 -4.82
N GLU A 42 -20.70 -13.26 -4.75
CA GLU A 42 -21.75 -13.16 -3.72
C GLU A 42 -21.28 -13.52 -2.31
N SER A 43 -20.07 -14.09 -2.18
CA SER A 43 -19.52 -14.53 -0.89
C SER A 43 -18.81 -13.43 -0.11
N TYR A 44 -18.75 -12.20 -0.64
CA TYR A 44 -17.92 -11.12 -0.10
C TYR A 44 -18.75 -9.92 0.40
N PRO A 45 -18.25 -9.19 1.41
CA PRO A 45 -18.91 -7.97 1.92
C PRO A 45 -19.15 -6.99 0.76
N ASP A 46 -20.38 -6.50 0.65
CA ASP A 46 -20.84 -5.59 -0.41
C ASP A 46 -20.63 -6.07 -1.86
N ASN A 47 -20.21 -7.33 -2.06
CA ASN A 47 -19.83 -7.92 -3.34
C ASN A 47 -18.75 -7.12 -4.11
N LYS A 48 -17.87 -6.42 -3.40
CA LYS A 48 -16.81 -5.59 -4.00
C LYS A 48 -15.46 -6.20 -3.75
N LEU A 49 -14.73 -6.41 -4.84
CA LEU A 49 -13.35 -6.86 -4.85
C LEU A 49 -12.53 -5.83 -5.59
N PHE A 50 -11.40 -5.38 -5.03
CA PHE A 50 -10.55 -4.38 -5.66
C PHE A 50 -9.27 -5.04 -6.16
N LEU A 51 -8.84 -4.69 -7.37
CA LEU A 51 -7.55 -5.13 -7.89
C LEU A 51 -6.43 -4.47 -7.10
N LEU A 52 -5.39 -5.23 -6.84
CA LEU A 52 -4.15 -4.70 -6.29
C LEU A 52 -3.22 -4.26 -7.42
N ASP A 53 -2.37 -3.28 -7.16
CA ASP A 53 -1.41 -2.78 -8.14
C ASP A 53 -0.57 -3.90 -8.78
N LYS A 54 -0.19 -3.69 -10.04
CA LYS A 54 0.52 -4.71 -10.84
C LYS A 54 1.90 -5.01 -10.26
N ASN A 55 2.50 -4.02 -9.60
CA ASN A 55 3.88 -4.08 -9.12
C ASN A 55 3.89 -4.22 -7.61
N LYS A 56 4.57 -5.26 -7.14
CA LYS A 56 4.90 -5.39 -5.72
C LYS A 56 5.82 -4.25 -5.30
N THR A 57 5.31 -3.37 -4.45
CA THR A 57 6.10 -2.28 -3.86
C THR A 57 6.89 -2.83 -2.67
N ALA A 58 8.18 -2.54 -2.65
CA ALA A 58 9.01 -2.82 -1.48
C ALA A 58 8.53 -1.98 -0.31
N PHE A 59 8.33 -2.60 0.85
CA PHE A 59 8.23 -1.80 2.05
C PHE A 59 9.52 -0.98 2.21
N SER A 60 9.36 0.32 2.36
CA SER A 60 10.45 1.24 2.61
C SER A 60 9.98 2.32 3.56
N ILE A 61 10.85 2.74 4.47
CA ILE A 61 10.69 3.93 5.28
C ILE A 61 11.50 5.07 4.66
N SER A 62 10.90 6.23 4.48
CA SER A 62 11.58 7.39 3.86
C SER A 62 12.51 8.08 4.86
N ALA A 63 13.52 8.80 4.35
CA ALA A 63 14.40 9.64 5.16
C ALA A 63 13.61 10.62 6.04
N GLU A 64 12.61 11.29 5.47
CA GLU A 64 11.70 12.20 6.19
C GLU A 64 10.95 11.51 7.33
N THR A 65 10.49 10.27 7.10
CA THR A 65 9.78 9.50 8.14
C THR A 65 10.72 9.14 9.29
N ILE A 66 11.96 8.74 8.98
CA ILE A 66 12.98 8.41 10.00
C ILE A 66 13.31 9.66 10.82
N GLN A 67 13.55 10.80 10.15
CA GLN A 67 13.82 12.06 10.79
C GLN A 67 12.67 12.47 11.72
N GLY A 68 11.42 12.43 11.24
CA GLY A 68 10.25 12.79 12.02
C GLY A 68 10.05 11.91 13.25
N LEU A 69 10.29 10.58 13.13
CA LEU A 69 10.21 9.67 14.28
C LEU A 69 11.27 9.96 15.34
N LEU A 70 12.49 10.33 14.93
CA LEU A 70 13.56 10.66 15.86
C LEU A 70 13.35 12.02 16.52
N GLN A 71 12.86 13.00 15.76
CA GLN A 71 12.50 14.31 16.30
C GLN A 71 11.36 14.20 17.32
N ASP A 72 10.28 13.50 16.97
CA ASP A 72 9.16 13.24 17.89
C ASP A 72 9.64 12.51 19.16
N HIS A 73 10.56 11.56 19.01
CA HIS A 73 11.12 10.88 20.17
C HIS A 73 11.90 11.81 21.10
N ILE A 74 12.72 12.71 20.54
CA ILE A 74 13.53 13.69 21.29
C ILE A 74 12.61 14.70 22.00
N GLU A 75 11.65 15.29 21.29
CA GLU A 75 10.72 16.31 21.82
C GLU A 75 9.83 15.78 22.95
N ASN A 76 9.53 14.47 22.96
CA ASN A 76 8.66 13.84 23.96
C ASN A 76 9.40 13.18 25.14
N GLN A 77 10.72 13.37 25.28
CA GLN A 77 11.44 12.86 26.46
C GLN A 77 11.04 13.67 27.72
N GLU A 78 10.75 12.97 28.84
CA GLU A 78 10.31 13.62 30.09
C GLU A 78 11.34 14.63 30.66
N ASP A 79 12.61 14.48 30.27
CA ASP A 79 13.74 15.30 30.69
C ASP A 79 14.14 16.38 29.66
N TYR A 80 13.28 16.72 28.68
CA TYR A 80 13.54 17.76 27.68
C TYR A 80 13.66 19.15 28.33
N TYR A 81 14.85 19.49 28.80
CA TYR A 81 15.23 20.77 29.40
C TYR A 81 15.96 21.61 28.34
N CYS A 82 15.80 22.94 28.37
CA CYS A 82 16.25 23.94 27.37
C CYS A 82 17.72 23.91 26.85
N GLU A 83 18.55 22.92 27.17
CA GLU A 83 19.83 22.63 26.49
C GLU A 83 19.64 21.81 25.19
N ASP A 84 18.40 21.35 24.92
CA ASP A 84 18.01 20.41 23.85
C ASP A 84 17.86 20.99 22.43
N ASP A 85 17.88 22.33 22.24
CA ASP A 85 17.96 22.91 20.88
C ASP A 85 19.19 22.36 20.13
N SER A 86 20.25 22.03 20.87
CA SER A 86 21.46 21.39 20.34
C SER A 86 21.22 19.99 19.77
N LEU A 87 20.33 19.17 20.36
CA LEU A 87 20.05 17.82 19.87
C LEU A 87 19.21 17.85 18.59
N CYS A 88 18.27 18.79 18.47
CA CYS A 88 17.55 19.02 17.22
C CYS A 88 18.48 19.55 16.11
N GLU A 89 19.45 20.40 16.45
CA GLU A 89 20.49 20.87 15.52
C GLU A 89 21.43 19.73 15.08
N GLU A 90 21.91 18.90 16.01
CA GLU A 90 22.73 17.72 15.70
C GLU A 90 21.97 16.70 14.84
N LEU A 91 20.67 16.51 15.11
CA LEU A 91 19.80 15.65 14.31
C LEU A 91 19.69 16.16 12.86
N ALA A 92 19.65 17.47 12.65
CA ALA A 92 19.58 18.08 11.31
C ALA A 92 20.87 17.87 10.49
N GLU A 93 22.01 17.59 11.13
CA GLU A 93 23.26 17.26 10.45
C GLU A 93 23.35 15.79 10.00
N ALA A 94 22.43 14.93 10.47
CA ALA A 94 22.44 13.51 10.13
C ALA A 94 22.03 13.25 8.67
N ASP A 95 22.72 12.29 8.04
CA ASP A 95 22.41 11.85 6.66
C ASP A 95 21.29 10.80 6.65
N PHE A 96 20.04 11.28 6.69
CA PHE A 96 18.85 10.41 6.72
C PHE A 96 18.63 9.63 5.44
N GLU A 97 19.13 10.10 4.29
CA GLU A 97 19.06 9.36 3.04
C GLU A 97 19.89 8.07 3.15
N LYS A 98 21.12 8.19 3.63
CA LYS A 98 21.98 7.02 3.88
C LYS A 98 21.43 6.08 4.95
N ILE A 99 20.81 6.63 6.00
CA ILE A 99 20.15 5.81 7.03
C ILE A 99 18.96 5.05 6.42
N ALA A 100 18.14 5.71 5.61
CA ALA A 100 17.02 5.09 4.91
C ALA A 100 17.50 3.97 3.96
N GLU A 101 18.56 4.21 3.19
CA GLU A 101 19.16 3.17 2.34
C GLU A 101 19.55 1.93 3.16
N LEU A 102 20.27 2.11 4.27
CA LEU A 102 20.74 1.02 5.13
C LEU A 102 19.59 0.23 5.76
N VAL A 103 18.58 0.93 6.29
CA VAL A 103 17.42 0.31 6.94
C VAL A 103 16.53 -0.39 5.92
N ASN A 104 16.36 0.16 4.72
CA ASN A 104 15.47 -0.42 3.72
C ASN A 104 16.01 -1.73 3.11
N VAL A 105 17.33 -1.96 3.14
CA VAL A 105 17.92 -3.24 2.66
C VAL A 105 17.40 -4.45 3.43
N VAL A 106 17.04 -4.31 4.71
CA VAL A 106 16.57 -5.45 5.52
C VAL A 106 15.08 -5.76 5.32
N PHE A 107 14.30 -4.86 4.73
CA PHE A 107 12.87 -5.06 4.51
C PHE A 107 12.61 -5.98 3.31
N LYS A 108 12.27 -7.22 3.63
CA LYS A 108 11.93 -8.26 2.65
C LYS A 108 10.44 -8.30 2.29
N LYS A 109 9.58 -7.71 3.11
CA LYS A 109 8.15 -7.66 2.83
C LYS A 109 7.89 -6.80 1.59
N ARG A 110 6.95 -7.28 0.78
CA ARG A 110 6.45 -6.61 -0.41
C ARG A 110 4.95 -6.46 -0.24
N PHE A 111 4.46 -5.28 -0.52
CA PHE A 111 3.05 -4.94 -0.44
C PHE A 111 2.54 -4.61 -1.84
N MET A 112 1.25 -4.82 -2.04
CA MET A 112 0.55 -4.33 -3.20
C MET A 112 -0.56 -3.42 -2.69
N PHE A 113 -0.74 -2.27 -3.33
CA PHE A 113 -1.76 -1.31 -2.90
C PHE A 113 -3.07 -1.54 -3.65
N PRO A 114 -4.22 -1.42 -2.98
CA PRO A 114 -5.52 -1.42 -3.64
C PRO A 114 -5.62 -0.30 -4.67
N THR A 115 -6.23 -0.64 -5.81
CA THR A 115 -6.57 0.31 -6.86
C THR A 115 -8.06 0.64 -6.81
N ASP A 116 -8.46 1.70 -7.51
CA ASP A 116 -9.87 2.06 -7.72
C ASP A 116 -10.57 1.18 -8.78
N ILE A 117 -10.02 -0.01 -9.08
CA ILE A 117 -10.56 -0.93 -10.09
C ILE A 117 -11.22 -2.12 -9.40
N GLU A 118 -12.50 -2.34 -9.71
CA GLU A 118 -13.29 -3.43 -9.16
C GLU A 118 -13.17 -4.70 -10.03
N LEU A 119 -12.85 -5.83 -9.41
CA LEU A 119 -12.89 -7.16 -10.00
C LEU A 119 -14.32 -7.69 -9.94
N VAL A 120 -14.95 -7.90 -11.09
CA VAL A 120 -16.32 -8.39 -11.20
C VAL A 120 -16.36 -9.78 -11.82
N GLY A 121 -17.23 -10.66 -11.33
CA GLY A 121 -17.42 -11.99 -11.92
C GLY A 121 -18.00 -11.94 -13.34
N GLU A 122 -17.78 -12.99 -14.12
CA GLU A 122 -18.15 -13.07 -15.56
C GLU A 122 -19.66 -12.95 -15.86
N GLY A 123 -20.52 -12.95 -14.83
CA GLY A 123 -21.98 -12.83 -14.97
C GLY A 123 -22.56 -11.42 -14.83
N LYS A 124 -21.74 -10.40 -14.55
CA LYS A 124 -22.20 -8.99 -14.53
C LYS A 124 -21.75 -8.31 -15.80
N GLU A 125 -22.69 -8.00 -16.69
CA GLU A 125 -22.44 -7.12 -17.84
C GLU A 125 -21.74 -5.85 -17.34
N VAL A 126 -20.52 -5.62 -17.83
CA VAL A 126 -19.83 -4.35 -17.64
C VAL A 126 -20.51 -3.35 -18.57
N SER A 127 -21.66 -2.82 -18.16
CA SER A 127 -22.30 -1.71 -18.85
C SER A 127 -21.45 -0.47 -18.61
N GLY A 128 -20.61 -0.13 -19.57
CA GLY A 128 -20.03 1.20 -19.68
C GLY A 128 -21.11 2.16 -20.17
N GLU A 129 -21.58 3.03 -19.28
CA GLU A 129 -22.19 4.31 -19.65
C GLU A 129 -21.25 5.43 -19.25
#